data_AF-A0A7Y1Y0P6-F1
#
_entry.id   AF-A0A7Y1Y0P6-F1
#
_cell.length_a   1.000
_cell.length_b   1.000
_cell.length_c   1.000
_cell.angle_alpha   90.00
_cell.angle_beta   90.00
_cell.angle_gamma   90.00
#
_symmetry.space_group_name_H-M   'P 1'
#
loop_
_entity.id
_entity.type
_entity.pdbx_description
1 polymer ?
#
loop_
_entity_poly.entity_id
_entity_poly.type
_entity_poly.pdbx_seq_one_letter_code
_entity_poly.pdbx_strand_id
1 'polypeptide(L)'
;MRLLTIFLLAFLYVSPSISAQEKEYEDLWVLYIDEDYEKLIKKAERLTDNDNTKKEPMPYLFISMGNFEISRNEEMAEDYPKAFRDALKYAAKWRKKDKESQYVYDNKDYISELREECMEIAEGYLEDGDFSKSKRYYKYMTQFDPDCPGSWLMYAYTLKKLNDMLGTQEALESFEATFGDIERLANEQQRLIKYGLMTYAEEYYQEGKRGEAREMLDRGAEFFADDNEYQMVMEDLR
;
A
#
# COMPACT_ATOMS: atom_id res chain seq x y z
N MET A 1 47.17 -36.03 -47.70
CA MET A 1 46.24 -34.91 -47.50
C MET A 1 44.91 -35.49 -47.04
N ARG A 2 44.61 -35.39 -45.73
CA ARG A 2 43.37 -35.87 -45.11
C ARG A 2 42.63 -34.67 -44.53
N LEU A 3 41.31 -34.70 -44.75
CA LEU A 3 40.30 -33.74 -44.36
C LEU A 3 40.10 -33.63 -42.83
N LEU A 4 39.43 -32.53 -42.47
CA LEU A 4 38.37 -32.39 -41.44
C LEU A 4 38.72 -31.79 -40.07
N THR A 5 38.05 -30.64 -39.83
CA THR A 5 37.39 -30.16 -38.59
C THR A 5 38.19 -30.05 -37.30
N ILE A 6 38.43 -28.80 -36.87
CA ILE A 6 38.43 -28.44 -35.45
C ILE A 6 37.15 -27.65 -35.19
N PHE A 7 36.28 -28.29 -34.41
CA PHE A 7 34.96 -27.85 -34.00
C PHE A 7 35.08 -26.73 -32.96
N LEU A 8 34.26 -25.70 -33.14
CA LEU A 8 34.02 -24.59 -32.24
C LEU A 8 33.36 -25.13 -30.95
N LEU A 9 34.13 -25.28 -29.86
CA LEU A 9 33.58 -25.58 -28.53
C LEU A 9 33.25 -24.25 -27.85
N ALA A 10 32.13 -23.64 -28.26
CA ALA A 10 31.43 -22.66 -27.44
C ALA A 10 30.72 -23.42 -26.32
N PHE A 11 31.37 -23.53 -25.16
CA PHE A 11 30.71 -23.90 -23.92
C PHE A 11 29.71 -22.78 -23.59
N LEU A 12 28.44 -22.99 -23.95
CA LEU A 12 27.32 -22.27 -23.36
C LEU A 12 27.30 -22.62 -21.87
N TYR A 13 27.92 -21.76 -21.06
CA TYR A 13 27.64 -21.69 -19.63
C TYR A 13 26.21 -21.18 -19.48
N VAL A 14 25.23 -22.08 -19.56
CA VAL A 14 23.90 -21.83 -19.01
C VAL A 14 24.08 -21.84 -17.50
N SER A 15 24.13 -20.65 -16.90
CA SER A 15 24.22 -20.48 -15.45
C SER A 15 23.04 -21.21 -14.78
N PRO A 16 23.28 -22.18 -13.88
CA PRO A 16 22.21 -22.91 -13.18
C PRO A 16 21.42 -22.06 -12.18
N SER A 17 21.77 -20.78 -12.01
CA SER A 17 21.21 -19.87 -10.99
C SER A 17 19.72 -19.60 -11.15
N ILE A 18 19.19 -19.58 -12.38
CA ILE A 18 17.78 -19.23 -12.64
C ILE A 18 16.83 -20.32 -12.10
N SER A 19 17.18 -21.59 -12.27
CA SER A 19 16.32 -22.72 -11.85
C SER A 19 16.25 -22.90 -10.33
N ALA A 20 17.33 -22.59 -9.61
CA ALA A 20 17.34 -22.69 -8.15
C ALA A 20 16.45 -21.62 -7.49
N GLN A 21 16.46 -20.41 -8.06
CA GLN A 21 15.69 -19.28 -7.56
C GLN A 21 14.20 -19.40 -7.85
N GLU A 22 13.84 -19.89 -9.04
CA GLU A 22 12.45 -20.20 -9.41
C GLU A 22 11.84 -21.19 -8.42
N LYS A 23 12.57 -22.26 -8.08
CA LYS A 23 12.17 -23.23 -7.06
C LYS A 23 12.00 -22.60 -5.67
N GLU A 24 12.86 -21.66 -5.29
CA GLU A 24 12.72 -20.97 -4.00
C GLU A 24 11.41 -20.19 -3.91
N TYR A 25 10.92 -19.62 -5.01
CA TYR A 25 9.63 -18.91 -5.07
C TYR A 25 8.43 -19.83 -5.16
N GLU A 26 8.51 -20.95 -5.90
CA GLU A 26 7.50 -22.00 -5.85
C GLU A 26 7.29 -22.51 -4.41
N ASP A 27 8.38 -22.74 -3.68
CA ASP A 27 8.29 -23.17 -2.29
C ASP A 27 7.63 -22.11 -1.39
N LEU A 28 7.75 -20.81 -1.68
CA LEU A 28 7.02 -19.76 -0.93
C LEU A 28 5.52 -19.86 -1.21
N TRP A 29 5.11 -20.03 -2.46
CA TRP A 29 3.70 -20.25 -2.81
C TRP A 29 3.12 -21.46 -2.11
N VAL A 30 3.83 -22.59 -2.10
CA VAL A 30 3.41 -23.81 -1.39
C VAL A 30 3.19 -23.51 0.10
N LEU A 31 4.13 -22.84 0.76
CA LEU A 31 3.98 -22.50 2.17
C LEU A 31 2.82 -21.55 2.45
N TYR A 32 2.53 -20.61 1.54
CA TYR A 32 1.38 -19.71 1.67
C TYR A 32 0.06 -20.47 1.50
N ILE A 33 -0.03 -21.36 0.51
CA ILE A 33 -1.21 -22.21 0.25
C ILE A 33 -1.45 -23.21 1.38
N ASP A 34 -0.38 -23.77 1.94
CA ASP A 34 -0.44 -24.70 3.08
C ASP A 34 -0.66 -23.98 4.42
N GLU A 35 -0.84 -22.65 4.42
CA GLU A 35 -1.06 -21.79 5.60
C GLU A 35 0.07 -21.87 6.65
N ASP A 36 1.27 -22.32 6.26
CA ASP A 36 2.47 -22.37 7.12
C ASP A 36 3.18 -21.01 7.13
N TYR A 37 2.49 -19.99 7.64
CA TYR A 37 2.89 -18.59 7.54
C TYR A 37 4.19 -18.27 8.30
N GLU A 38 4.44 -18.89 9.45
CA GLU A 38 5.68 -18.69 10.20
C GLU A 38 6.89 -19.14 9.37
N LYS A 39 6.79 -20.30 8.73
CA LYS A 39 7.86 -20.84 7.89
C LYS A 39 7.97 -20.10 6.56
N LEU A 40 6.85 -19.66 6.00
CA LEU A 40 6.81 -18.75 4.84
C LEU A 40 7.63 -17.50 5.12
N ILE A 41 7.29 -16.78 6.19
CA ILE A 41 7.95 -15.53 6.59
C ILE A 41 9.44 -15.79 6.82
N LYS A 42 9.79 -16.81 7.61
CA LYS A 42 11.19 -17.16 7.89
C LYS A 42 11.97 -17.50 6.63
N LYS A 43 11.35 -18.16 5.64
CA LYS A 43 12.01 -18.47 4.36
C LYS A 43 12.18 -17.24 3.49
N ALA A 44 11.13 -16.42 3.38
CA ALA A 44 11.17 -15.18 2.61
C ALA A 44 12.16 -14.17 3.20
N GLU A 45 12.28 -14.06 4.53
CA GLU A 45 13.27 -13.20 5.20
C GLU A 45 14.71 -13.56 4.83
N ARG A 46 15.04 -14.86 4.79
CA ARG A 46 16.38 -15.31 4.34
C ARG A 46 16.70 -14.88 2.92
N LEU A 47 15.69 -14.82 2.05
CA LEU A 47 15.85 -14.31 0.68
C LEU A 47 16.05 -12.79 0.69
N THR A 48 15.39 -12.06 1.58
CA THR A 48 15.63 -10.60 1.71
C THR A 48 17.01 -10.24 2.26
N ASP A 49 17.67 -11.18 2.94
CA ASP A 49 19.04 -11.01 3.48
C ASP A 49 20.14 -11.45 2.49
N ASN A 50 19.79 -12.25 1.48
CA ASN A 50 20.74 -12.77 0.50
C ASN A 50 21.10 -11.72 -0.56
N ASP A 51 22.39 -11.51 -0.83
CA ASP A 51 22.88 -10.51 -1.79
C ASP A 51 22.30 -10.63 -3.20
N ASN A 52 21.96 -11.86 -3.62
CA ASN A 52 21.40 -12.13 -4.93
C ASN A 52 19.92 -11.78 -5.03
N THR A 53 19.15 -11.97 -3.95
CA THR A 53 17.67 -11.87 -3.98
C THR A 53 17.12 -10.68 -3.17
N LYS A 54 17.93 -9.99 -2.36
CA LYS A 54 17.53 -8.80 -1.57
C LYS A 54 17.02 -7.60 -2.37
N LYS A 55 17.25 -7.57 -3.69
CA LYS A 55 16.75 -6.51 -4.57
C LYS A 55 15.40 -6.87 -5.17
N GLU A 56 14.97 -8.12 -5.03
CA GLU A 56 13.81 -8.63 -5.71
C GLU A 56 12.54 -8.37 -4.90
N PRO A 57 11.42 -8.07 -5.58
CA PRO A 57 10.18 -7.71 -4.90
C PRO A 57 9.50 -8.89 -4.20
N MET A 58 9.50 -10.07 -4.81
CA MET A 58 8.69 -11.22 -4.39
C MET A 58 8.92 -11.66 -2.93
N PRO A 59 10.16 -11.78 -2.42
CA PRO A 59 10.37 -12.09 -1.01
C PRO A 59 9.70 -11.11 -0.04
N TYR A 60 9.69 -9.81 -0.35
CA TYR A 60 9.05 -8.81 0.50
C TYR A 60 7.52 -8.94 0.46
N LEU A 61 6.95 -9.26 -0.71
CA LEU A 61 5.51 -9.52 -0.86
C LEU A 61 5.08 -10.70 0.02
N PHE A 62 5.79 -11.83 -0.01
CA PHE A 62 5.43 -12.99 0.81
C PHE A 62 5.57 -12.76 2.31
N ILE A 63 6.57 -12.00 2.76
CA ILE A 63 6.64 -11.61 4.17
C ILE A 63 5.41 -10.78 4.54
N SER A 64 5.01 -9.87 3.64
CA SER A 64 3.85 -9.02 3.81
C SER A 64 2.56 -9.82 3.93
N MET A 65 2.32 -10.73 2.99
CA MET A 65 1.15 -11.60 2.95
C MET A 65 1.10 -12.53 4.17
N GLY A 66 2.21 -13.20 4.51
CA GLY A 66 2.25 -14.07 5.70
C GLY A 66 1.95 -13.33 7.00
N ASN A 67 2.50 -12.12 7.18
CA ASN A 67 2.18 -11.31 8.35
C ASN A 67 0.72 -10.83 8.36
N PHE A 68 0.14 -10.57 7.19
CA PHE A 68 -1.26 -10.18 7.09
C PHE A 68 -2.18 -11.32 7.53
N GLU A 69 -1.93 -12.55 7.07
CA GLU A 69 -2.68 -13.72 7.51
C GLU A 69 -2.54 -13.98 9.01
N ILE A 70 -1.30 -13.90 9.55
CA ILE A 70 -1.08 -14.03 10.99
C ILE A 70 -1.85 -12.97 11.78
N SER A 71 -1.95 -11.73 11.28
CA SER A 71 -2.71 -10.69 12.00
C SER A 71 -4.21 -10.92 12.04
N ARG A 72 -4.77 -11.70 11.10
CA ARG A 72 -6.19 -12.08 11.07
C ARG A 72 -6.48 -13.33 11.89
N ASN A 73 -5.44 -14.00 12.39
CA ASN A 73 -5.57 -15.16 13.25
C ASN A 73 -5.57 -14.75 14.73
N GLU A 74 -6.76 -14.78 15.35
CA GLU A 74 -6.93 -14.43 16.77
C GLU A 74 -6.09 -15.31 17.71
N GLU A 75 -5.87 -16.59 17.38
CA GLU A 75 -5.06 -17.50 18.19
C GLU A 75 -3.58 -17.09 18.22
N MET A 76 -3.12 -16.38 17.19
CA MET A 76 -1.73 -15.93 17.04
C MET A 76 -1.51 -14.49 17.53
N ALA A 77 -2.57 -13.76 17.90
CA ALA A 77 -2.50 -12.33 18.19
C ALA A 77 -1.59 -11.98 19.38
N GLU A 78 -1.53 -12.84 20.41
CA GLU A 78 -0.67 -12.63 21.59
C GLU A 78 0.82 -12.80 21.26
N ASP A 79 1.15 -13.82 20.47
CA ASP A 79 2.53 -14.10 20.06
C ASP A 79 3.01 -13.12 18.98
N TYR A 80 2.09 -12.62 18.16
CA TYR A 80 2.36 -11.76 17.00
C TYR A 80 1.62 -10.41 17.04
N PRO A 81 1.74 -9.60 18.12
CA PRO A 81 0.96 -8.37 18.29
C PRO A 81 1.34 -7.24 17.32
N LYS A 82 2.34 -7.48 16.45
CA LYS A 82 2.88 -6.54 15.47
C LYS A 82 2.69 -7.00 14.04
N ALA A 83 2.09 -8.18 13.83
CA ALA A 83 1.94 -8.81 12.51
C ALA A 83 1.38 -7.85 11.47
N PHE A 84 0.24 -7.20 11.75
CA PHE A 84 -0.38 -6.29 10.78
C PHE A 84 0.55 -5.12 10.39
N ARG A 85 1.24 -4.54 11.38
CA ARG A 85 2.19 -3.44 11.13
C ARG A 85 3.40 -3.93 10.32
N ASP A 86 3.86 -5.15 10.59
CA ASP A 86 4.95 -5.73 9.82
C ASP A 86 4.49 -6.07 8.39
N ALA A 87 3.24 -6.50 8.19
CA ALA A 87 2.63 -6.62 6.86
C ALA A 87 2.73 -5.29 6.08
N LEU A 88 2.18 -4.19 6.61
CA LEU A 88 2.25 -2.86 5.98
C LEU A 88 3.68 -2.42 5.63
N LYS A 89 4.62 -2.66 6.55
CA LYS A 89 6.04 -2.34 6.37
C LYS A 89 6.66 -3.13 5.22
N TYR A 90 6.34 -4.42 5.12
CA TYR A 90 6.88 -5.28 4.06
C TYR A 90 6.18 -5.04 2.71
N ALA A 91 4.89 -4.68 2.69
CA ALA A 91 4.19 -4.20 1.50
C ALA A 91 4.86 -2.94 0.92
N ALA A 92 5.17 -1.96 1.78
CA ALA A 92 5.90 -0.75 1.38
C ALA A 92 7.30 -1.05 0.81
N LYS A 93 8.01 -2.04 1.40
CA LYS A 93 9.30 -2.49 0.86
C LYS A 93 9.16 -3.19 -0.49
N TRP A 94 8.17 -4.07 -0.62
CA TRP A 94 7.84 -4.77 -1.86
C TRP A 94 7.64 -3.77 -2.99
N ARG A 95 6.77 -2.78 -2.78
CA ARG A 95 6.46 -1.76 -3.78
C ARG A 95 7.64 -0.86 -4.13
N LYS A 96 8.52 -0.60 -3.17
CA LYS A 96 9.79 0.08 -3.44
C LYS A 96 10.75 -0.74 -4.33
N LYS A 97 10.65 -2.07 -4.30
CA LYS A 97 11.45 -2.97 -5.17
C LYS A 97 10.80 -3.21 -6.53
N ASP A 98 9.47 -3.30 -6.56
CA ASP A 98 8.69 -3.51 -7.79
C ASP A 98 8.48 -2.19 -8.57
N LYS A 99 9.57 -1.63 -9.10
CA LYS A 99 9.55 -0.33 -9.78
C LYS A 99 8.72 -0.32 -11.06
N GLU A 100 8.58 -1.47 -11.71
CA GLU A 100 7.83 -1.64 -12.95
C GLU A 100 6.40 -2.12 -12.69
N SER A 101 5.99 -2.26 -11.42
CA SER A 101 4.67 -2.74 -11.00
C SER A 101 4.30 -4.09 -11.62
N GLN A 102 5.28 -4.97 -11.79
CA GLN A 102 5.12 -6.26 -12.46
C GLN A 102 4.15 -7.18 -11.71
N TYR A 103 4.06 -7.04 -10.39
CA TYR A 103 3.27 -7.94 -9.54
C TYR A 103 1.99 -7.28 -9.00
N VAL A 104 1.75 -6.01 -9.30
CA VAL A 104 0.66 -5.23 -8.69
C VAL A 104 -0.70 -5.73 -9.12
N TYR A 105 -0.89 -5.95 -10.43
CA TYR A 105 -2.18 -6.39 -10.98
C TYR A 105 -2.60 -7.76 -10.44
N ASP A 106 -1.65 -8.70 -10.36
CA ASP A 106 -1.91 -10.07 -9.87
C ASP A 106 -2.17 -10.11 -8.35
N ASN A 107 -1.79 -9.07 -7.61
CA ASN A 107 -1.95 -8.98 -6.16
C ASN A 107 -2.90 -7.84 -5.75
N LYS A 108 -3.76 -7.38 -6.64
CA LYS A 108 -4.68 -6.27 -6.38
C LYS A 108 -5.66 -6.56 -5.24
N ASP A 109 -6.12 -7.80 -5.10
CA ASP A 109 -7.07 -8.20 -4.05
C ASP A 109 -6.38 -8.13 -2.68
N TYR A 110 -5.14 -8.63 -2.58
CA TYR A 110 -4.30 -8.48 -1.39
C TYR A 110 -4.07 -7.01 -1.02
N ILE A 111 -3.74 -6.15 -2.00
CA ILE A 111 -3.56 -4.72 -1.76
C ILE A 111 -4.87 -4.09 -1.26
N SER A 112 -6.01 -4.47 -1.83
CA SER A 112 -7.33 -3.96 -1.45
C SER A 112 -7.66 -4.29 0.01
N GLU A 113 -7.55 -5.57 0.39
CA GLU A 113 -7.83 -6.03 1.76
C GLU A 113 -6.87 -5.38 2.76
N LEU A 114 -5.57 -5.33 2.44
CA LEU A 114 -4.57 -4.69 3.30
C LEU A 114 -4.88 -3.20 3.51
N ARG A 115 -5.36 -2.51 2.47
CA ARG A 115 -5.74 -1.09 2.56
C ARG A 115 -6.98 -0.91 3.42
N GLU A 116 -8.00 -1.74 3.24
CA GLU A 116 -9.26 -1.65 3.98
C GLU A 116 -9.04 -1.79 5.49
N GLU A 117 -8.30 -2.80 5.93
CA GLU A 117 -7.94 -2.94 7.37
C GLU A 117 -7.04 -1.79 7.85
N CYS A 118 -6.16 -1.28 6.99
CA CYS A 118 -5.31 -0.15 7.33
C CYS A 118 -6.11 1.14 7.51
N MET A 119 -7.16 1.34 6.71
CA MET A 119 -8.10 2.46 6.82
C MET A 119 -8.83 2.41 8.16
N GLU A 120 -9.45 1.28 8.50
CA GLU A 120 -10.18 1.11 9.76
C GLU A 120 -9.32 1.45 10.98
N ILE A 121 -8.08 0.96 11.01
CA ILE A 121 -7.13 1.24 12.10
C ILE A 121 -6.70 2.71 12.09
N ALA A 122 -6.43 3.29 10.91
CA ALA A 122 -6.00 4.68 10.80
C ALA A 122 -7.09 5.67 11.23
N GLU A 123 -8.34 5.38 10.86
CA GLU A 123 -9.55 6.15 11.19
C GLU A 123 -9.85 6.06 12.68
N GLY A 124 -9.80 4.87 13.28
CA GLY A 124 -9.94 4.73 14.74
C GLY A 124 -8.92 5.59 15.52
N TYR A 125 -7.67 5.65 15.07
CA TYR A 125 -6.68 6.55 15.68
C TYR A 125 -6.94 8.04 15.41
N LEU A 126 -7.59 8.41 14.30
CA LEU A 126 -8.02 9.80 14.07
C LEU A 126 -9.12 10.19 15.04
N GLU A 127 -10.12 9.33 15.22
CA GLU A 127 -11.24 9.54 16.15
C GLU A 127 -10.76 9.69 17.59
N ASP A 128 -9.77 8.90 17.99
CA ASP A 128 -9.10 8.99 19.29
C ASP A 128 -8.19 10.24 19.43
N GLY A 129 -7.95 10.98 18.35
CA GLY A 129 -7.03 12.13 18.31
C GLY A 129 -5.54 11.75 18.32
N ASP A 130 -5.19 10.46 18.13
CA ASP A 130 -3.81 9.99 18.01
C ASP A 130 -3.30 10.13 16.57
N PHE A 131 -3.12 11.40 16.15
CA PHE A 131 -2.64 11.75 14.81
C PHE A 131 -1.26 11.16 14.50
N SER A 132 -0.42 10.91 15.52
CA SER A 132 0.90 10.30 15.32
C SER A 132 0.82 8.85 14.90
N LYS A 133 -0.08 8.06 15.51
CA LYS A 133 -0.33 6.69 15.07
C LYS A 133 -1.07 6.67 13.75
N SER A 134 -2.14 7.46 13.60
CA SER A 134 -2.90 7.53 12.36
C SER A 134 -2.00 7.87 11.15
N LYS A 135 -1.15 8.91 11.28
CA LYS A 135 -0.16 9.28 10.25
C LYS A 135 0.66 8.09 9.78
N ARG A 136 1.09 7.22 10.70
CA ARG A 136 1.93 6.07 10.35
C ARG A 136 1.21 5.11 9.42
N TYR A 137 -0.08 4.87 9.63
CA TYR A 137 -0.89 3.99 8.80
C TYR A 137 -1.16 4.60 7.43
N TYR A 138 -1.60 5.86 7.36
CA TYR A 138 -1.73 6.56 6.08
C TYR A 138 -0.42 6.62 5.30
N LYS A 139 0.71 6.85 5.97
CA LYS A 139 2.04 6.80 5.35
C LYS A 139 2.35 5.43 4.75
N TYR A 140 1.95 4.33 5.38
CA TYR A 140 2.16 3.01 4.78
C TYR A 140 1.31 2.85 3.51
N MET A 141 0.05 3.30 3.53
CA MET A 141 -0.81 3.25 2.34
C MET A 141 -0.21 4.03 1.17
N THR A 142 0.33 5.23 1.40
CA THR A 142 1.00 5.98 0.32
C THR A 142 2.28 5.31 -0.21
N GLN A 143 2.86 4.37 0.54
CA GLN A 143 4.07 3.65 0.13
C GLN A 143 3.78 2.33 -0.59
N PHE A 144 2.76 1.58 -0.16
CA PHE A 144 2.40 0.33 -0.83
C PHE A 144 1.36 0.52 -1.96
N ASP A 145 0.64 1.63 -1.94
CA ASP A 145 -0.30 1.99 -2.99
C ASP A 145 -0.22 3.49 -3.31
N PRO A 146 0.88 3.92 -3.96
CA PRO A 146 1.13 5.32 -4.25
C PRO A 146 0.11 5.93 -5.23
N ASP A 147 -0.67 5.10 -5.93
CA ASP A 147 -1.69 5.55 -6.89
C ASP A 147 -3.05 5.82 -6.23
N CYS A 148 -3.19 5.61 -4.91
CA CYS A 148 -4.42 5.89 -4.17
C CYS A 148 -4.46 7.36 -3.71
N PRO A 149 -5.28 8.23 -4.33
CA PRO A 149 -5.33 9.65 -3.98
C PRO A 149 -5.80 9.90 -2.55
N GLY A 150 -6.79 9.11 -2.08
CA GLY A 150 -7.32 9.25 -0.71
C GLY A 150 -6.25 9.00 0.37
N SER A 151 -5.30 8.10 0.11
CA SER A 151 -4.19 7.83 1.04
C SER A 151 -3.28 9.05 1.21
N TRP A 152 -2.98 9.74 0.10
CA TRP A 152 -2.17 10.96 0.12
C TRP A 152 -2.89 12.10 0.83
N LEU A 153 -4.18 12.27 0.57
CA LEU A 153 -4.99 13.30 1.21
C LEU A 153 -5.03 13.09 2.72
N MET A 154 -5.34 11.89 3.20
CA MET A 154 -5.37 11.61 4.64
C MET A 154 -3.98 11.65 5.30
N TYR A 155 -2.93 11.25 4.59
CA TYR A 155 -1.57 11.44 5.07
C TYR A 155 -1.25 12.94 5.25
N ALA A 156 -1.61 13.78 4.28
CA ALA A 156 -1.46 15.22 4.38
C ALA A 156 -2.25 15.79 5.58
N TYR A 157 -3.48 15.31 5.82
CA TYR A 157 -4.30 15.74 6.95
C TYR A 157 -3.60 15.50 8.28
N THR A 158 -3.11 14.27 8.49
CA THR A 158 -2.41 13.92 9.73
C THR A 158 -1.11 14.68 9.93
N LEU A 159 -0.38 14.98 8.85
CA LEU A 159 0.81 15.83 8.88
C LEU A 159 0.45 17.27 9.31
N LYS A 160 -0.63 17.82 8.76
CA LYS A 160 -1.15 19.14 9.13
C LYS A 160 -1.51 19.19 10.62
N LYS A 161 -2.22 18.19 11.13
CA LYS A 161 -2.56 18.06 12.57
C LYS A 161 -1.33 17.99 13.47
N LEU A 162 -0.22 17.49 12.94
CA LEU A 162 1.08 17.44 13.63
C LEU A 162 1.96 18.66 13.36
N ASN A 163 1.44 19.70 12.70
CA ASN A 163 2.14 20.92 12.30
C ASN A 163 3.35 20.70 11.37
N ASP A 164 3.37 19.61 10.60
CA ASP A 164 4.37 19.35 9.57
C ASP A 164 3.91 19.95 8.22
N MET A 165 4.11 21.26 8.07
CA MET A 165 3.59 22.01 6.92
C MET A 165 4.30 21.65 5.60
N LEU A 166 5.60 21.35 5.64
CA LEU A 166 6.34 20.93 4.45
C LEU A 166 5.85 19.55 3.98
N GLY A 167 5.76 18.59 4.89
CA GLY A 167 5.21 17.28 4.55
C GLY A 167 3.77 17.35 4.06
N THR A 168 2.96 18.23 4.65
CA THR A 168 1.57 18.47 4.21
C THR A 168 1.55 18.92 2.75
N GLN A 169 2.40 19.88 2.37
CA GLN A 169 2.48 20.36 0.99
C GLN A 169 2.90 19.24 0.03
N GLU A 170 3.96 18.49 0.36
CA GLU A 170 4.45 17.38 -0.47
C GLU A 170 3.39 16.28 -0.67
N ALA A 171 2.63 15.98 0.39
CA ALA A 171 1.54 15.00 0.34
C ALA A 171 0.35 15.51 -0.47
N LEU A 172 0.00 16.80 -0.38
CA LEU A 172 -1.03 17.41 -1.23
C LEU A 172 -0.61 17.45 -2.70
N GLU A 173 0.65 17.74 -3.01
CA GLU A 173 1.17 17.65 -4.39
C GLU A 173 1.05 16.23 -4.95
N SER A 174 1.30 15.21 -4.13
CA SER A 174 1.13 13.80 -4.50
C SER A 174 -0.36 13.44 -4.69
N PHE A 175 -1.24 13.99 -3.85
CA PHE A 175 -2.68 13.89 -4.03
C PHE A 175 -3.10 14.50 -5.37
N GLU A 176 -2.69 15.72 -5.72
CA GLU A 176 -3.03 16.34 -7.00
C GLU A 176 -2.51 15.53 -8.20
N ALA A 177 -1.33 14.92 -8.08
CA ALA A 177 -0.74 14.10 -9.14
C ALA A 177 -1.47 12.77 -9.37
N THR A 178 -2.18 12.26 -8.35
CA THR A 178 -2.87 10.96 -8.37
C THR A 178 -4.38 11.08 -8.42
N PHE A 179 -4.92 12.25 -8.09
CA PHE A 179 -6.35 12.53 -8.16
C PHE A 179 -6.79 12.63 -9.62
N GLY A 180 -7.89 11.95 -9.91
CA GLY A 180 -8.43 11.86 -11.26
C GLY A 180 -9.87 11.36 -11.22
N ASP A 181 -10.25 10.61 -12.24
CA ASP A 181 -11.60 10.05 -12.39
C ASP A 181 -11.91 9.04 -11.26
N ILE A 182 -12.77 9.44 -10.32
CA ILE A 182 -13.14 8.66 -9.13
C ILE A 182 -13.84 7.35 -9.54
N GLU A 183 -14.55 7.32 -10.66
CA GLU A 183 -15.25 6.11 -11.15
C GLU A 183 -14.29 4.96 -11.44
N ARG A 184 -13.01 5.27 -11.73
CA ARG A 184 -11.97 4.27 -12.05
C ARG A 184 -11.29 3.70 -10.81
N LEU A 185 -11.49 4.33 -9.65
CA LEU A 185 -10.95 3.86 -8.39
C LEU A 185 -11.72 2.63 -7.92
N ALA A 186 -11.04 1.75 -7.19
CA ALA A 186 -11.71 0.66 -6.50
C ALA A 186 -12.60 1.21 -5.37
N ASN A 187 -13.64 0.46 -4.98
CA ASN A 187 -14.69 0.95 -4.07
C ASN A 187 -14.13 1.49 -2.74
N GLU A 188 -13.17 0.80 -2.15
CA GLU A 188 -12.49 1.20 -0.92
C GLU A 188 -11.66 2.48 -1.10
N GLN A 189 -11.05 2.68 -2.28
CA GLN A 189 -10.37 3.93 -2.60
C GLN A 189 -11.36 5.08 -2.80
N GLN A 190 -12.54 4.82 -3.40
CA GLN A 190 -13.63 5.79 -3.52
C GLN A 190 -14.12 6.24 -2.13
N ARG A 191 -14.31 5.29 -1.20
CA ARG A 191 -14.66 5.61 0.19
C ARG A 191 -13.59 6.45 0.88
N LEU A 192 -12.32 6.06 0.73
CA LEU A 192 -11.20 6.79 1.35
C LEU A 192 -11.08 8.22 0.81
N ILE A 193 -11.26 8.43 -0.50
CA ILE A 193 -11.22 9.78 -1.05
C ILE A 193 -12.43 10.60 -0.62
N LYS A 194 -13.64 10.00 -0.55
CA LYS A 194 -14.83 10.67 0.00
C LYS A 194 -14.56 11.18 1.41
N TYR A 195 -14.08 10.30 2.27
CA TYR A 195 -13.74 10.61 3.66
C TYR A 195 -12.71 11.74 3.75
N GLY A 196 -11.65 11.68 2.94
CA GLY A 196 -10.62 12.71 2.94
C GLY A 196 -11.09 14.08 2.45
N LEU A 197 -11.92 14.13 1.40
CA LEU A 197 -12.47 15.40 0.90
C LEU A 197 -13.36 16.06 1.96
N MET A 198 -14.24 15.28 2.60
CA MET A 198 -15.10 15.78 3.69
C MET A 198 -14.28 16.25 4.89
N THR A 199 -13.31 15.44 5.33
CA THR A 199 -12.43 15.76 6.46
C THR A 199 -11.67 17.07 6.24
N TYR A 200 -11.13 17.29 5.05
CA TYR A 200 -10.44 18.54 4.71
C TYR A 200 -11.38 19.73 4.58
N ALA A 201 -12.58 19.52 4.03
CA ALA A 201 -13.58 20.57 3.91
C ALA A 201 -14.02 21.09 5.28
N GLU A 202 -14.31 20.18 6.21
CA GLU A 202 -14.64 20.53 7.59
C GLU A 202 -13.50 21.27 8.29
N GLU A 203 -12.25 20.82 8.10
CA GLU A 203 -11.08 21.50 8.66
C GLU A 203 -10.94 22.94 8.14
N TYR A 204 -11.05 23.14 6.83
CA TYR A 204 -10.98 24.48 6.25
C TYR A 204 -12.13 25.35 6.73
N TYR A 205 -13.33 24.80 6.87
CA TYR A 205 -14.45 25.55 7.42
C TYR A 205 -14.22 25.99 8.87
N GLN A 206 -13.69 25.10 9.72
CA GLN A 206 -13.32 25.41 11.10
C GLN A 206 -12.23 26.49 11.18
N GLU A 207 -11.32 26.55 10.19
CA GLU A 207 -10.33 27.61 10.03
C GLU A 207 -10.90 28.93 9.46
N GLY A 208 -12.19 28.99 9.13
CA GLY A 208 -12.84 30.14 8.49
C GLY A 208 -12.58 30.26 6.98
N LYS A 209 -11.92 29.27 6.39
CA LYS A 209 -11.54 29.19 4.97
C LYS A 209 -12.67 28.56 4.13
N ARG A 210 -13.79 29.28 4.05
CA ARG A 210 -15.02 28.77 3.41
C ARG A 210 -14.86 28.49 1.91
N GLY A 211 -14.03 29.27 1.22
CA GLY A 211 -13.76 29.07 -0.20
C GLY A 211 -13.06 27.72 -0.43
N GLU A 212 -11.99 27.49 0.32
CA GLU A 212 -11.19 26.27 0.26
C GLU A 212 -11.98 25.04 0.72
N ALA A 213 -12.84 25.18 1.73
CA ALA A 213 -13.74 24.12 2.15
C ALA A 213 -14.65 23.67 1.00
N ARG A 214 -15.24 24.63 0.28
CA ARG A 214 -16.09 24.35 -0.88
C ARG A 214 -15.30 23.75 -2.04
N GLU A 215 -14.12 24.29 -2.33
CA GLU A 215 -13.25 23.76 -3.39
C GLU A 215 -12.87 22.29 -3.14
N MET A 216 -12.73 21.85 -1.89
CA MET A 216 -12.51 20.44 -1.57
C MET A 216 -13.72 19.58 -1.94
N LEU A 217 -14.93 20.01 -1.59
CA LEU A 217 -16.13 19.23 -1.88
C LEU A 217 -16.53 19.28 -3.36
N ASP A 218 -16.26 20.37 -4.06
CA ASP A 218 -16.56 20.47 -5.49
C ASP A 218 -15.76 19.42 -6.31
N ARG A 219 -14.63 18.91 -5.78
CA ARG A 219 -13.83 17.83 -6.42
C ARG A 219 -14.54 16.48 -6.46
N GLY A 220 -15.42 16.19 -5.50
CA GLY A 220 -16.17 14.93 -5.43
C GLY A 220 -17.65 15.08 -5.78
N ALA A 221 -18.14 16.31 -5.99
CA ALA A 221 -19.56 16.63 -6.08
C ALA A 221 -20.31 15.91 -7.20
N GLU A 222 -19.66 15.67 -8.36
CA GLU A 222 -20.29 14.95 -9.47
C GLU A 222 -20.49 13.46 -9.12
N PHE A 223 -19.45 12.81 -8.60
CA PHE A 223 -19.48 11.38 -8.30
C PHE A 223 -20.32 11.06 -7.05
N PHE A 224 -20.26 11.91 -6.02
CA PHE A 224 -20.98 11.74 -4.76
C PHE A 224 -22.30 12.54 -4.70
N ALA A 225 -22.88 12.89 -5.86
CA ALA A 225 -24.10 13.71 -5.93
C ALA A 225 -25.29 13.08 -5.18
N ASP A 226 -25.41 11.75 -5.21
CA ASP A 226 -26.50 11.00 -4.57
C ASP A 226 -26.11 10.43 -3.18
N ASP A 227 -24.90 10.72 -2.69
CA ASP A 227 -24.46 10.27 -1.36
C ASP A 227 -24.98 11.22 -0.28
N ASN A 228 -25.90 10.73 0.56
CA ASN A 228 -26.59 11.55 1.58
C ASN A 228 -25.62 12.24 2.55
N GLU A 229 -24.54 11.55 2.93
CA GLU A 229 -23.55 12.07 3.86
C GLU A 229 -22.77 13.23 3.22
N TYR A 230 -22.35 13.05 1.96
CA TYR A 230 -21.67 14.08 1.20
C TYR A 230 -22.55 15.31 0.97
N GLN A 231 -23.83 15.11 0.63
CA GLN A 231 -24.78 16.20 0.47
C GLN A 231 -25.01 16.98 1.77
N MET A 232 -25.10 16.28 2.91
CA MET A 232 -25.27 16.92 4.21
C MET A 232 -24.10 17.84 4.54
N VAL A 233 -22.86 17.36 4.37
CA VAL A 233 -21.66 18.18 4.57
C VAL A 233 -21.61 19.35 3.58
N MET A 234 -21.98 19.12 2.31
CA MET A 234 -22.10 20.20 1.32
C MET A 234 -23.12 21.28 1.72
N GLU A 235 -24.23 20.91 2.36
CA GLU A 235 -25.25 21.85 2.81
C GLU A 235 -24.84 22.60 4.08
N ASP A 236 -24.25 21.91 5.05
CA ASP A 236 -23.80 22.50 6.31
C ASP A 236 -22.67 23.52 6.12
N LEU A 237 -21.88 23.37 5.05
CA LEU A 237 -20.74 24.24 4.75
C LEU A 237 -21.06 25.37 3.76
N ARG A 238 -22.32 25.52 3.31
CA ARG A 238 -22.82 26.69 2.52
C ARG A 238 -22.92 27.97 3.36
#